data_AF-A0A947KI30-F1
#
_entry.id   AF-A0A947KI30-F1
#
_cell.length_a   1.000
_cell.length_b   1.000
_cell.length_c   1.000
_cell.angle_alpha   90.00
_cell.angle_beta   90.00
_cell.angle_gamma   90.00
#
_symmetry.space_group_name_H-M   'P 1'
#
loop_
_entity.id
_entity.type
_entity.pdbx_description
1 polymer ?
#
loop_
_entity_poly.entity_id
_entity_poly.type
_entity_poly.pdbx_seq_one_letter_code
_entity_poly.pdbx_strand_id
1 'polypeptide(L)'
;MTFLRSWLLLGTCLALIVCGCGRHAGTSLTVAGSTAFQPFAEKLAEQFMAKRPDVNITVQGGGSALGIQSARSGAAQIGMADLVELPPEARELLGV
;
A
#
# COMPACT_ATOMS: atom_id res chain seq x y z
N MET A 1 22.85 -16.73 -47.97
CA MET A 1 23.53 -16.76 -46.64
C MET A 1 23.30 -15.47 -45.82
N THR A 2 22.47 -14.54 -46.28
CA THR A 2 22.14 -13.26 -45.59
C THR A 2 20.86 -13.32 -44.76
N PHE A 3 19.91 -14.19 -45.10
CA PHE A 3 18.62 -14.35 -44.38
C PHE A 3 18.78 -14.87 -42.94
N LEU A 4 19.76 -15.74 -42.68
CA LEU A 4 19.98 -16.33 -41.35
C LEU A 4 20.65 -15.35 -40.37
N ARG A 5 21.47 -14.42 -40.85
CA ARG A 5 22.08 -13.34 -40.03
C ARG A 5 21.08 -12.23 -39.69
N SER A 6 20.12 -11.95 -40.58
CA SER A 6 19.06 -10.96 -40.34
C SER A 6 18.11 -11.41 -39.21
N TRP A 7 17.76 -12.70 -39.16
CA TRP A 7 16.92 -13.24 -38.09
C TRP A 7 17.65 -13.34 -36.74
N LEU A 8 18.97 -13.57 -36.75
CA LEU A 8 19.79 -13.57 -35.54
C LEU A 8 19.92 -12.16 -34.92
N LEU A 9 20.09 -11.13 -35.75
CA LEU A 9 20.21 -9.73 -35.31
C LEU A 9 18.88 -9.15 -34.82
N LEU A 10 17.75 -9.51 -35.45
CA LEU A 10 16.41 -9.07 -35.03
C LEU A 10 15.96 -9.71 -33.70
N GLY A 11 16.38 -10.96 -33.44
CA GLY A 11 16.13 -11.64 -32.17
C GLY A 11 16.87 -11.03 -30.98
N THR A 12 18.10 -10.53 -31.19
CA THR A 12 18.89 -9.87 -30.13
C THR A 12 18.34 -8.50 -29.73
N CYS A 13 17.70 -7.74 -30.62
CA CYS A 13 17.03 -6.49 -30.26
C CYS A 13 15.77 -6.71 -29.40
N LEU A 14 15.06 -7.83 -29.59
CA LEU A 14 13.87 -8.15 -28.80
C LEU A 14 14.23 -8.56 -27.36
N ALA A 15 15.42 -9.13 -27.14
CA ALA A 15 15.90 -9.50 -25.80
C ALA A 15 16.24 -8.29 -24.92
N LEU A 16 16.64 -7.15 -25.50
CA LEU A 16 17.00 -5.93 -24.75
C LEU A 16 15.78 -5.14 -24.26
N ILE A 17 14.60 -5.37 -24.84
CA ILE A 17 13.34 -4.71 -24.42
C ILE A 17 12.77 -5.33 -23.13
N VAL A 18 13.14 -6.57 -22.81
CA VAL A 18 12.63 -7.31 -21.63
C VAL A 18 13.31 -6.88 -20.31
N CYS A 19 14.38 -6.08 -20.36
CA CYS A 19 15.09 -5.60 -19.17
C CYS A 19 14.93 -4.08 -18.93
N GLY A 20 13.86 -3.49 -19.46
CA GLY A 20 13.56 -2.06 -19.34
C GLY A 20 12.39 -1.76 -18.39
N CYS A 21 12.72 -1.55 -17.11
CA CYS A 21 12.18 -0.53 -16.18
C CYS A 21 12.09 -1.04 -14.74
N GLY A 22 12.84 -0.34 -13.87
CA GLY A 22 13.12 -0.70 -12.49
C GLY A 22 11.89 -0.81 -11.60
N ARG A 23 11.95 -1.80 -10.72
CA ARG A 23 11.13 -1.87 -9.51
C ARG A 23 11.46 -0.66 -8.64
N HIS A 24 10.76 0.45 -8.85
CA HIS A 24 10.57 1.41 -7.78
C HIS A 24 9.65 0.72 -6.78
N ALA A 25 10.25 0.03 -5.80
CA ALA A 25 9.52 -0.60 -4.71
C ALA A 25 9.00 0.52 -3.79
N GLY A 26 7.96 1.21 -4.26
CA GLY A 26 7.26 2.19 -3.45
C GLY A 26 6.71 1.51 -2.21
N THR A 27 6.79 2.20 -1.07
CA THR A 27 6.25 1.67 0.19
C THR A 27 4.74 1.81 0.14
N SER A 28 4.02 0.68 0.09
CA SER A 28 2.56 0.68 0.15
C SER A 28 2.10 0.56 1.60
N LEU A 29 1.23 1.46 2.03
CA LEU A 29 0.62 1.49 3.35
C LEU A 29 -0.90 1.43 3.22
N THR A 30 -1.51 0.62 4.07
CA THR A 30 -2.96 0.50 4.20
C THR A 30 -3.36 1.04 5.57
N VAL A 31 -4.31 1.96 5.55
CA VAL A 31 -4.96 2.55 6.71
C VAL A 31 -6.42 2.11 6.69
N ALA A 32 -6.89 1.38 7.69
CA ALA A 32 -8.24 0.83 7.70
C ALA A 32 -8.97 1.14 9.02
N GLY A 33 -10.28 1.39 8.99
CA GLY A 33 -11.10 1.43 10.21
C GLY A 33 -12.20 2.48 10.19
N SER A 34 -12.24 3.33 11.23
CA SER A 34 -13.26 4.36 11.44
C SER A 34 -13.69 5.06 10.14
N THR A 35 -14.96 4.88 9.80
CA THR A 35 -15.58 5.59 8.67
C THR A 35 -15.71 7.09 8.97
N ALA A 36 -15.81 7.49 10.24
CA ALA A 36 -15.88 8.90 10.61
C ALA A 36 -14.55 9.63 10.33
N PHE A 37 -13.41 8.95 10.51
CA PHE A 37 -12.09 9.51 10.24
C PHE A 37 -11.61 9.34 8.80
N GLN A 38 -12.26 8.49 8.01
CA GLN A 38 -11.90 8.25 6.61
C GLN A 38 -11.67 9.53 5.79
N PRO A 39 -12.58 10.53 5.73
CA PRO A 39 -12.36 11.72 4.89
C PRO A 39 -11.15 12.56 5.33
N PHE A 40 -10.85 12.55 6.63
CA PHE A 40 -9.67 13.22 7.17
C PHE A 40 -8.39 12.45 6.81
N ALA A 41 -8.40 11.13 6.97
CA ALA A 41 -7.27 10.27 6.64
C ALA A 41 -6.95 10.29 5.14
N GLU A 42 -7.96 10.34 4.26
CA GLU A 42 -7.78 10.49 2.81
C GLU A 42 -7.07 11.80 2.47
N LYS A 43 -7.48 12.92 3.08
CA LYS A 43 -6.82 14.22 2.88
C LYS A 43 -5.38 14.22 3.38
N LEU A 44 -5.13 13.60 4.53
CA LEU A 44 -3.77 13.43 5.06
C LEU A 44 -2.91 12.59 4.11
N ALA A 45 -3.46 11.48 3.60
CA ALA A 45 -2.80 10.59 2.66
C ALA A 45 -2.43 11.30 1.36
N GLU A 46 -3.36 12.07 0.76
CA GLU A 46 -3.11 12.90 -0.42
C GLU A 46 -1.92 13.85 -0.20
N GLN A 47 -1.91 14.60 0.90
CA GLN A 47 -0.85 15.55 1.23
C GLN A 47 0.50 14.86 1.50
N PHE A 48 0.47 13.69 2.13
CA PHE A 48 1.67 12.92 2.41
C PHE A 48 2.28 12.36 1.12
N MET A 49 1.45 11.73 0.26
CA MET A 49 1.90 11.20 -1.04
C MET A 49 2.41 12.29 -1.97
N ALA A 50 1.84 13.50 -1.91
CA ALA A 50 2.36 14.65 -2.67
C ALA A 50 3.80 15.04 -2.26
N LYS A 51 4.15 14.86 -0.97
CA LYS A 51 5.51 15.10 -0.46
C LYS A 51 6.44 13.90 -0.60
N ARG A 52 5.87 12.69 -0.67
CA ARG A 52 6.56 11.40 -0.70
C ARG A 52 6.00 10.54 -1.84
N PRO A 53 6.41 10.80 -3.10
CA PRO A 53 5.92 10.05 -4.26
C PRO A 53 6.38 8.59 -4.27
N ASP A 54 7.34 8.24 -3.40
CA ASP A 54 7.80 6.89 -3.12
C ASP A 54 6.85 6.08 -2.24
N VAL A 55 5.81 6.70 -1.67
CA VAL A 55 4.85 6.05 -0.77
C VAL A 55 3.46 6.08 -1.38
N ASN A 56 2.77 4.94 -1.32
CA ASN A 56 1.38 4.82 -1.74
C ASN A 56 0.52 4.48 -0.52
N ILE A 57 -0.46 5.33 -0.19
CA ILE A 57 -1.33 5.16 0.97
C ILE A 57 -2.75 4.88 0.49
N THR A 58 -3.31 3.75 0.92
CA THR A 58 -4.72 3.39 0.70
C THR A 58 -5.49 3.52 2.01
N VAL A 59 -6.58 4.28 1.99
CA VAL A 59 -7.47 4.47 3.14
C VAL A 59 -8.75 3.68 2.92
N GLN A 60 -9.19 2.93 3.93
CA GLN A 60 -10.41 2.12 3.90
C GLN A 60 -11.25 2.38 5.14
N GLY A 61 -12.53 2.71 4.91
CA GLY A 61 -13.54 2.72 5.97
C GLY A 61 -13.99 1.31 6.36
N GLY A 62 -14.96 1.24 7.29
CA GLY A 62 -15.54 -0.02 7.77
C GLY A 62 -15.75 -0.08 9.28
N GLY A 63 -15.44 1.00 10.00
CA GLY A 63 -15.73 1.17 11.42
C GLY A 63 -14.54 0.82 12.32
N SER A 64 -14.62 1.25 13.57
CA SER A 64 -13.51 1.18 14.53
C SER A 64 -13.14 -0.23 14.97
N ALA A 65 -14.12 -1.14 15.02
CA ALA A 65 -13.87 -2.56 15.26
C ALA A 65 -13.03 -3.18 14.14
N LEU A 66 -13.33 -2.85 12.89
CA LEU A 66 -12.52 -3.28 11.74
C LEU A 66 -11.11 -2.70 11.84
N GLY A 67 -10.95 -1.43 12.23
CA GLY A 67 -9.64 -0.80 12.38
C GLY A 67 -8.75 -1.53 13.38
N ILE A 68 -9.29 -1.84 14.55
CA ILE A 68 -8.60 -2.63 15.59
C ILE A 68 -8.21 -4.01 15.05
N GLN A 69 -9.14 -4.73 14.42
CA GLN A 69 -8.89 -6.07 13.91
C GLN A 69 -7.85 -6.08 12.79
N SER A 70 -7.92 -5.11 11.87
CA SER A 70 -6.99 -4.99 10.75
C SER A 70 -5.57 -4.65 11.21
N ALA A 71 -5.43 -3.80 12.23
CA ALA A 71 -4.12 -3.54 12.84
C ALA A 71 -3.57 -4.78 13.56
N ARG A 72 -4.41 -5.49 14.33
CA ARG A 72 -4.00 -6.72 15.05
C ARG A 72 -3.58 -7.86 14.12
N SER A 73 -4.32 -8.04 13.03
CA SER A 73 -4.02 -9.10 12.05
C SER A 73 -2.87 -8.75 11.10
N GLY A 74 -2.41 -7.49 11.10
CA GLY A 74 -1.42 -6.98 10.14
C GLY A 74 -1.98 -6.76 8.74
N ALA A 75 -3.31 -6.89 8.54
CA ALA A 75 -3.97 -6.61 7.27
C ALA A 75 -3.88 -5.12 6.89
N ALA A 76 -3.80 -4.24 7.90
CA ALA A 76 -3.50 -2.82 7.72
C ALA A 76 -2.31 -2.43 8.60
N GLN A 77 -1.44 -1.56 8.09
CA GLN A 77 -0.34 -1.00 8.89
C GLN A 77 -0.84 -0.01 9.93
N ILE A 78 -1.98 0.64 9.67
CA ILE A 78 -2.62 1.57 10.61
C ILE A 78 -4.11 1.23 10.74
N GLY A 79 -4.55 1.01 11.97
CA GLY A 79 -5.96 0.86 12.33
C GLY A 79 -6.54 2.16 12.88
N MET A 80 -7.62 2.67 12.28
CA MET A 80 -8.34 3.84 12.76
C MET A 80 -9.48 3.42 13.69
N ALA A 81 -9.54 3.99 14.89
CA ALA A 81 -10.62 3.75 15.83
C ALA A 81 -11.05 5.03 16.55
N ASP A 82 -12.35 5.17 16.78
CA ASP A 82 -13.03 6.29 17.44
C ASP A 82 -13.96 5.83 18.60
N LEU A 83 -13.60 4.71 19.23
CA LEU A 83 -14.34 4.14 20.36
C LEU A 83 -14.01 4.88 21.66
N VAL A 84 -15.04 5.15 22.47
CA VAL A 84 -14.88 5.76 23.81
C VAL A 84 -14.22 4.77 24.79
N GLU A 85 -14.59 3.49 24.70
CA GLU A 85 -13.95 2.40 25.43
C GLU A 85 -13.40 1.37 24.46
N LEU A 86 -12.13 0.99 24.67
CA LEU A 86 -11.50 -0.08 23.92
C LEU A 86 -12.06 -1.43 24.37
N PRO A 87 -12.38 -2.32 23.41
CA PRO A 87 -12.86 -3.65 23.75
C PRO A 87 -11.70 -4.45 24.39
N PRO A 88 -12.01 -5.46 25.23
CA PRO A 88 -10.99 -6.17 26.02
C PRO A 88 -9.84 -6.72 25.17
N GLU A 89 -10.13 -7.22 23.97
CA GLU A 89 -9.17 -7.76 23.02
C GLU A 89 -8.21 -6.72 22.42
N ALA A 90 -8.53 -5.44 22.53
CA ALA A 90 -7.68 -4.35 22.03
C ALA A 90 -6.77 -3.77 23.12
N ARG A 91 -6.98 -4.10 24.40
CA ARG A 91 -6.16 -3.59 25.51
C ARG A 91 -4.71 -4.05 25.42
N GLU A 92 -4.49 -5.25 24.89
CA GLU A 92 -3.15 -5.79 24.60
C GLU A 92 -2.32 -4.88 23.67
N LEU A 93 -2.95 -4.10 22.78
CA LEU A 93 -2.27 -3.13 21.92
C LEU A 93 -1.62 -1.98 22.70
N LEU A 94 -2.07 -1.72 23.93
CA LEU A 94 -1.54 -0.68 24.79
C LEU A 94 -0.35 -1.16 25.64
N GLY A 95 0.00 -2.46 25.57
CA GLY A 95 1.08 -3.04 26.37
C GLY A 95 0.85 -2.96 27.88
N VAL A 96 -0.41 -2.80 28.31
CA VAL A 96 -0.87 -2.75 29.71
C VAL A 96 -1.91 -3.82 29.99
#